data_AF-A0A2E2RDY8-F1
#
_entry.id   AF-A0A2E2RDY8-F1
#
_cell.length_a   1.000
_cell.length_b   1.000
_cell.length_c   1.000
_cell.angle_alpha   90.00
_cell.angle_beta   90.00
_cell.angle_gamma   90.00
#
_symmetry.space_group_name_H-M   'P 1'
#
loop_
_entity.id
_entity.type
_entity.pdbx_description
1 polymer ?
#
loop_
_entity_poly.entity_id
_entity_poly.type
_entity_poly.pdbx_seq_one_letter_code
_entity_poly.pdbx_strand_id
1 'polypeptide(L)'
;MNNKKIRTGGFTLVEIMIVVAIIGLLIGVAVPKFSKMRSDAQETSCFVQLKQIDNAKEIWATREKRANGQIPTAEQLAEYIDGGIPSCTGGGDAYVIGAVGEKASCPIHGNLSSKKALQ
;
A
#
# COMPACT_ATOMS: atom_id res chain seq x y z
N MET A 1 -13.90 14.52 59.03
CA MET A 1 -13.16 14.43 57.74
C MET A 1 -12.46 13.09 57.71
N ASN A 2 -13.07 12.09 57.07
CA ASN A 2 -12.56 10.71 57.09
C ASN A 2 -11.59 10.49 55.93
N ASN A 3 -10.29 10.59 56.21
CA ASN A 3 -9.23 10.30 55.25
C ASN A 3 -9.16 8.79 54.95
N LYS A 4 -9.68 8.35 53.80
CA LYS A 4 -9.36 7.03 53.24
C LYS A 4 -7.88 7.02 52.87
N LYS A 5 -7.06 6.25 53.60
CA LYS A 5 -5.68 5.95 53.18
C LYS A 5 -5.74 5.12 51.90
N ILE A 6 -5.27 5.69 50.79
CA ILE A 6 -5.09 4.96 49.53
C ILE A 6 -3.98 3.93 49.77
N ARG A 7 -4.32 2.64 49.70
CA ARG A 7 -3.33 1.56 49.75
C ARG A 7 -2.58 1.54 48.42
N THR A 8 -1.34 2.00 48.42
CA THR A 8 -0.42 1.84 47.29
C THR A 8 0.11 0.41 47.31
N GLY A 9 -0.42 -0.45 46.43
CA GLY A 9 0.18 -1.76 46.14
C GLY A 9 1.42 -1.58 45.26
N GLY A 10 2.53 -2.23 45.61
CA GLY A 10 3.75 -2.24 44.80
C GLY A 10 3.76 -3.43 43.83
N PHE A 11 4.30 -3.22 42.64
CA PHE A 11 4.60 -4.31 41.70
C PHE A 11 5.72 -5.20 42.25
N THR A 12 5.56 -6.51 42.15
CA THR A 12 6.65 -7.44 42.50
C THR A 12 7.68 -7.50 41.36
N LEU A 13 8.96 -7.71 41.68
CA LEU A 13 10.01 -7.88 40.67
C LEU A 13 9.71 -9.08 39.75
N VAL A 14 9.17 -10.16 40.32
CA VAL A 14 8.81 -11.39 39.59
C VAL A 14 7.71 -11.11 38.55
N GLU A 15 6.72 -10.29 38.91
CA GLU A 15 5.63 -9.92 38.02
C GLU A 15 6.13 -9.14 36.80
N ILE A 16 7.09 -8.23 36.99
CA ILE A 16 7.72 -7.52 35.87
C ILE A 16 8.58 -8.47 35.01
N MET A 17 9.31 -9.42 35.60
CA MET A 17 10.17 -10.37 34.86
C MET A 17 9.36 -11.25 33.89
N ILE A 18 8.24 -11.81 34.34
CA ILE A 18 7.41 -12.67 33.50
C ILE A 18 6.76 -11.86 32.38
N VAL A 19 6.33 -10.63 32.67
CA VAL A 19 5.70 -9.74 31.68
C VAL A 19 6.67 -9.41 30.54
N VAL A 20 7.91 -9.00 30.84
CA VAL A 20 8.89 -8.68 29.78
C VAL A 20 9.30 -9.92 29.00
N ALA A 21 9.33 -11.10 29.64
CA ALA A 21 9.59 -12.36 28.95
C ALA A 21 8.52 -12.69 27.90
N ILE A 22 7.23 -12.54 28.24
CA ILE A 22 6.12 -12.78 27.31
C ILE A 22 6.10 -11.74 26.19
N ILE A 23 6.30 -10.45 26.51
CA ILE A 23 6.35 -9.38 25.50
C ILE A 23 7.50 -9.61 24.52
N GLY A 24 8.68 -10.02 25.00
CA GLY A 24 9.83 -10.34 24.17
C GLY A 24 9.54 -11.47 23.18
N LEU A 25 8.87 -12.54 23.62
CA LEU A 25 8.45 -13.64 22.75
C LEU A 25 7.48 -13.18 21.66
N LEU A 26 6.47 -12.38 22.03
CA LEU A 26 5.47 -11.86 21.08
C LEU A 26 6.11 -10.93 20.02
N ILE A 27 6.99 -10.02 20.44
CA ILE A 27 7.70 -9.13 19.50
C ILE A 27 8.61 -9.93 18.57
N GLY A 28 9.30 -10.97 19.09
CA GLY A 28 10.20 -11.82 18.31
C GLY A 28 9.54 -12.46 17.09
N VAL A 29 8.28 -12.90 17.22
CA VAL A 29 7.51 -13.46 16.09
C VAL A 29 6.78 -12.40 15.26
N ALA A 30 6.43 -11.26 15.86
CA ALA A 30 5.65 -10.22 15.20
C ALA A 30 6.47 -9.37 14.22
N VAL A 31 7.71 -8.99 14.58
CA VAL A 31 8.55 -8.09 13.78
C VAL A 31 8.84 -8.60 12.36
N PRO A 32 9.33 -9.85 12.14
CA PRO A 32 9.62 -10.31 10.78
C PRO A 32 8.36 -10.42 9.92
N LYS A 33 7.24 -10.81 10.53
CA LYS A 33 5.94 -10.87 9.83
C LYS A 33 5.47 -9.48 9.40
N PHE A 34 5.59 -8.49 10.28
CA PHE A 34 5.18 -7.12 9.99
C PHE A 34 5.98 -6.48 8.85
N SER A 35 7.30 -6.74 8.78
CA SER A 35 8.14 -6.24 7.69
C SER A 35 7.70 -6.78 6.33
N LYS A 36 7.43 -8.09 6.23
CA LYS A 36 6.92 -8.69 4.98
C LYS A 36 5.54 -8.17 4.62
N MET A 37 4.60 -8.13 5.59
CA MET A 37 3.25 -7.60 5.36
C MET A 37 3.27 -6.16 4.84
N ARG A 38 4.22 -5.34 5.29
CA ARG A 38 4.36 -3.97 4.79
C ARG A 38 4.80 -3.93 3.32
N SER A 39 5.77 -4.76 2.93
CA SER A 39 6.19 -4.88 1.54
C SER A 39 5.05 -5.36 0.64
N ASP A 40 4.35 -6.42 1.05
CA ASP A 40 3.22 -6.99 0.31
C ASP A 40 2.05 -5.99 0.19
N ALA A 41 1.84 -5.16 1.22
CA ALA A 41 0.86 -4.08 1.20
C ALA A 41 1.26 -2.97 0.22
N GLN A 42 2.53 -2.55 0.19
CA GLN A 42 3.03 -1.55 -0.77
C GLN A 42 2.87 -2.03 -2.21
N GLU A 43 3.22 -3.29 -2.47
CA GLU A 43 3.03 -3.95 -3.76
C GLU A 43 1.54 -3.98 -4.15
N THR A 44 0.67 -4.42 -3.24
CA THR A 44 -0.77 -4.47 -3.49
C THR A 44 -1.38 -3.09 -3.75
N SER A 45 -0.99 -2.07 -2.98
CA SER A 45 -1.39 -0.68 -3.21
C SER A 45 -0.93 -0.18 -4.58
N CYS A 46 0.29 -0.52 -4.99
CA CYS A 46 0.82 -0.19 -6.31
C CYS A 46 -0.05 -0.78 -7.43
N PHE A 47 -0.45 -2.05 -7.31
CA PHE A 47 -1.33 -2.68 -8.30
C PHE A 47 -2.75 -2.11 -8.34
N VAL A 48 -3.29 -1.68 -7.20
CA VAL A 48 -4.60 -1.00 -7.17
C VAL A 48 -4.53 0.32 -7.94
N GLN A 49 -3.46 1.10 -7.74
CA GLN A 49 -3.23 2.36 -8.46
C GLN A 49 -3.03 2.12 -9.96
N LEU A 50 -2.23 1.12 -10.35
CA LEU A 50 -2.05 0.75 -11.76
C LEU A 50 -3.39 0.35 -12.42
N LYS A 51 -4.27 -0.36 -11.68
CA LYS A 51 -5.61 -0.71 -12.16
C LYS A 51 -6.48 0.53 -12.32
N GLN A 52 -6.38 1.51 -11.42
CA GLN A 52 -7.09 2.79 -11.56
C GLN A 52 -6.63 3.53 -12.82
N ILE A 53 -5.32 3.56 -13.08
CA ILE A 53 -4.74 4.16 -14.30
C ILE A 53 -5.22 3.45 -15.57
N ASP A 54 -5.18 2.12 -15.60
CA ASP A 54 -5.67 1.34 -16.74
C ASP A 54 -7.16 1.59 -17.00
N ASN A 55 -8.00 1.62 -15.95
CA ASN A 55 -9.42 1.95 -16.08
C ASN A 55 -9.63 3.38 -16.57
N ALA A 56 -8.91 4.35 -16.01
CA ALA A 56 -8.99 5.75 -16.43
C ALA A 56 -8.63 5.88 -17.92
N LYS A 57 -7.63 5.13 -18.39
CA LYS A 57 -7.19 5.13 -19.78
C LYS A 57 -8.25 4.54 -20.70
N GLU A 58 -8.92 3.47 -20.27
CA GLU A 58 -10.02 2.86 -21.02
C GLU A 58 -11.25 3.77 -21.08
N ILE A 59 -11.56 4.48 -19.99
CA ILE A 59 -12.62 5.50 -19.95
C ILE A 59 -12.28 6.65 -20.90
N TRP A 60 -11.05 7.16 -20.85
CA TRP A 60 -10.56 8.21 -21.75
C TRP A 60 -10.70 7.77 -23.22
N ALA A 61 -10.22 6.58 -23.56
CA ALA A 61 -10.31 6.04 -24.92
C ALA A 61 -11.76 5.91 -25.40
N THR A 62 -12.65 5.46 -24.52
CA THR A 62 -14.08 5.31 -24.82
C THR A 62 -14.76 6.66 -25.04
N ARG A 63 -14.46 7.67 -24.21
CA ARG A 63 -15.07 9.00 -24.30
C ARG A 63 -14.56 9.80 -25.50
N GLU A 64 -13.27 9.75 -25.77
CA GLU A 64 -12.65 10.45 -26.89
C GLU A 64 -12.69 9.67 -28.22
N LYS A 65 -13.32 8.49 -28.24
CA LYS A 65 -13.39 7.59 -29.42
C LYS A 65 -12.00 7.27 -29.99
N ARG A 66 -11.01 7.05 -29.10
CA ARG A 66 -9.63 6.73 -29.49
C ARG A 66 -9.49 5.22 -29.73
N ALA A 67 -8.68 4.86 -30.71
CA ALA A 67 -8.31 3.48 -30.98
C ALA A 67 -7.11 3.03 -30.11
N ASN A 68 -6.93 1.71 -30.00
CA ASN A 68 -5.75 1.11 -29.36
C ASN A 68 -4.46 1.67 -30.00
N GLY A 69 -3.45 1.94 -29.16
CA GLY A 69 -2.16 2.50 -29.60
C GLY A 69 -1.96 3.99 -29.35
N GLN A 70 -3.01 4.75 -28.99
CA GLN A 70 -2.81 6.14 -28.54
C GLN A 70 -2.39 6.18 -27.06
N ILE A 71 -1.43 7.04 -26.76
CA ILE A 71 -0.88 7.21 -25.41
C ILE A 71 -1.51 8.48 -24.82
N PRO A 72 -2.35 8.39 -23.78
CA PRO A 72 -2.84 9.58 -23.10
C PRO A 72 -1.69 10.27 -22.37
N THR A 73 -1.70 11.60 -22.39
CA THR A 73 -0.82 12.40 -21.54
C THR A 73 -1.26 12.32 -20.08
N ALA A 74 -0.35 12.60 -19.15
CA ALA A 74 -0.64 12.56 -17.72
C ALA A 74 -1.76 13.54 -17.34
N GLU A 75 -1.82 14.69 -18.00
CA GLU A 75 -2.84 15.72 -17.79
C GLU A 75 -4.23 15.28 -18.24
N GLN A 76 -4.32 14.62 -19.40
CA GLN A 76 -5.59 14.10 -19.92
C GLN A 76 -6.16 13.01 -19.00
N LEU A 77 -5.29 12.21 -18.40
CA LEU A 77 -5.70 11.13 -17.51
C LEU A 77 -6.07 11.63 -16.11
N ALA A 78 -5.51 12.77 -15.68
CA ALA A 78 -5.79 13.35 -14.37
C ALA A 78 -7.27 13.75 -14.18
N GLU A 79 -8.00 14.06 -15.25
CA GLU A 79 -9.45 14.31 -15.18
C GLU A 79 -10.25 13.05 -14.80
N TYR A 80 -9.70 11.87 -15.08
CA TYR A 80 -10.36 10.57 -14.87
C TYR A 80 -9.94 9.88 -13.57
N ILE A 81 -9.01 10.46 -12.82
CA ILE A 81 -8.52 9.95 -11.55
C ILE A 81 -8.73 11.01 -10.49
N ASP A 82 -9.66 10.77 -9.58
CA ASP A 82 -9.93 11.67 -8.46
C ASP A 82 -8.68 11.76 -7.56
N GLY A 83 -8.13 12.97 -7.43
CA GLY A 83 -6.86 13.23 -6.73
C GLY A 83 -5.60 13.19 -7.60
N GLY A 84 -5.71 13.00 -8.92
CA GLY A 84 -4.58 12.99 -9.84
C GLY A 84 -3.82 11.66 -9.89
N ILE A 85 -2.81 11.55 -10.75
CA ILE A 85 -2.03 10.32 -10.90
C ILE A 85 -1.23 10.09 -9.61
N PRO A 86 -1.48 8.98 -8.88
CA PRO A 86 -0.82 8.75 -7.61
C PRO A 86 0.63 8.27 -7.86
N SER A 87 1.48 8.37 -6.84
CA SER A 87 2.86 7.88 -6.86
C SER A 87 2.98 6.53 -6.15
N CYS A 88 3.92 5.69 -6.57
CA CYS A 88 4.10 4.38 -5.95
C CYS A 88 4.40 4.47 -4.44
N THR A 89 3.64 3.70 -3.65
CA THR A 89 3.71 3.69 -2.17
C THR A 89 4.99 3.03 -1.63
N GLY A 90 5.72 2.31 -2.48
CA GLY A 90 7.05 1.77 -2.19
C GLY A 90 8.19 2.77 -2.37
N GLY A 91 7.88 4.01 -2.76
CA GLY A 91 8.85 4.97 -3.30
C GLY A 91 8.98 4.83 -4.81
N GLY A 92 9.61 5.81 -5.47
CA GLY A 92 9.89 5.78 -6.90
C GLY A 92 9.13 6.82 -7.74
N ASP A 93 9.55 6.90 -9.00
CA ASP A 93 9.04 7.84 -9.99
C ASP A 93 7.58 7.56 -10.39
N ALA A 94 7.01 8.48 -11.18
CA ALA A 94 5.66 8.35 -11.72
C ALA A 94 5.46 7.05 -12.51
N TYR A 95 4.22 6.56 -12.55
CA TYR A 95 3.85 5.39 -13.33
C TYR A 95 4.09 5.60 -14.82
N VAL A 96 4.55 4.55 -15.50
CA VAL A 96 4.69 4.52 -16.95
C VAL A 96 3.33 4.19 -17.56
N ILE A 97 2.68 5.21 -18.11
CA ILE A 97 1.39 5.10 -18.80
C ILE A 97 1.66 4.61 -20.23
N GLY A 98 1.46 3.32 -20.48
CA GLY A 98 1.52 2.75 -21.83
C GLY A 98 0.32 3.13 -22.69
N ALA A 99 0.36 2.78 -23.98
CA ALA A 99 -0.74 3.04 -24.91
C ALA A 99 -2.07 2.39 -24.46
N VAL A 100 -3.20 2.87 -25.00
CA VAL A 100 -4.50 2.20 -24.84
C VAL A 100 -4.38 0.76 -25.37
N GLY A 101 -4.67 -0.22 -24.52
CA GLY A 101 -4.49 -1.65 -24.78
C GLY A 101 -3.22 -2.25 -24.14
N GLU A 102 -2.20 -1.43 -23.85
CA GLU A 102 -1.00 -1.85 -23.12
C GLU A 102 -1.17 -1.64 -21.61
N LYS A 103 -0.53 -2.46 -20.78
CA LYS A 103 -0.65 -2.34 -19.31
C LYS A 103 0.24 -1.24 -18.77
N ALA A 104 -0.29 -0.40 -17.88
CA ALA A 104 0.54 0.54 -17.12
C ALA A 104 1.56 -0.22 -16.24
N SER A 105 2.73 0.38 -16.05
CA SER A 105 3.84 -0.23 -15.31
C SER A 105 4.43 0.70 -14.25
N CYS A 106 4.90 0.12 -13.16
CA CYS A 106 5.66 0.77 -12.11
C CYS A 106 7.14 0.37 -12.20
N PRO A 107 8.10 1.30 -12.06
CA PRO A 107 9.52 0.97 -12.02
C PRO A 107 9.92 -0.02 -10.92
N ILE A 108 9.19 -0.04 -9.79
CA ILE A 108 9.54 -0.85 -8.62
C ILE A 108 8.86 -2.22 -8.64
N HIS A 109 7.55 -2.28 -8.88
CA HIS A 109 6.75 -3.51 -8.75
C HIS A 109 6.31 -4.11 -10.09
N GLY A 110 6.66 -3.49 -11.23
CA GLY A 110 6.28 -3.95 -12.56
C GLY A 110 4.82 -3.61 -12.92
N ASN A 111 4.17 -4.48 -13.69
CA ASN A 111 2.84 -4.25 -14.29
C ASN A 111 1.76 -5.20 -13.74
N LEU A 112 0.49 -4.91 -14.02
CA LEU A 112 -0.66 -5.72 -13.55
C LEU A 112 -0.57 -7.21 -13.90
N SER A 113 0.08 -7.55 -15.02
CA SER A 113 0.25 -8.94 -15.46
C SER A 113 1.20 -9.72 -14.54
N SER A 114 2.17 -9.03 -13.93
CA SER A 114 3.17 -9.63 -13.05
C SER A 114 2.58 -10.10 -11.72
N LYS A 115 1.56 -9.41 -11.18
CA LYS A 115 0.87 -9.84 -9.95
C LYS A 115 0.07 -11.13 -10.15
N LYS A 116 -0.53 -11.31 -11.33
CA LYS A 116 -1.42 -12.45 -11.61
C LYS A 116 -0.69 -13.79 -11.63
N ALA A 117 0.64 -13.78 -11.76
CA ALA A 117 1.49 -14.97 -11.68
C ALA A 117 1.91 -15.36 -10.24
N LEU A 118 1.55 -14.54 -9.24
CA LEU A 118 1.98 -14.67 -7.83
C LEU A 118 0.84 -15.04 -6.85
N GLN A 119 -0.38 -15.24 -7.36
CA GLN A 119 -1.49 -15.85 -6.62
C GLN A 119 -1.71 -17.29 -7.08
#